data_AF-A0A5K1CNN6-F1
#
_entry.id   AF-A0A5K1CNN6-F1
#
_cell.length_a   1.000
_cell.length_b   1.000
_cell.length_c   1.000
_cell.angle_alpha   90.00
_cell.angle_beta   90.00
_cell.angle_gamma   90.00
#
_symmetry.space_group_name_H-M   'P 1'
#
loop_
_entity.id
_entity.type
_entity.pdbx_description
1 polymer ?
#
loop_
_entity_poly.entity_id
_entity_poly.type
_entity_poly.pdbx_seq_one_letter_code
_entity_poly.pdbx_strand_id
1 'polypeptide(L)'
;MPQGGILSALYAFHIQDIPRGLLATTFLLVVFNCLSSFQIYSMPVFDSFEAGYTGRTNRPCSLWVRCGFRVFYGFISFFIGIALPFLSSIAGLLGGLTLPVTFAYPCFMWVLIKKPRRYTFNWYLNWTLGILGTGFSLAFSAGGVWSMVNSGLKLKFFKPN
;
A
#
# COMPACT_ATOMS: atom_id res chain seq x y z
N MET A 1 11.54 -11.58 8.56
CA MET A 1 11.00 -10.57 9.49
C MET A 1 9.90 -11.23 10.31
N PRO A 2 9.83 -11.05 11.64
CA PRO A 2 8.70 -11.55 12.42
C PRO A 2 7.39 -10.94 11.90
N GLN A 3 6.33 -11.74 11.87
CA GLN A 3 5.04 -11.37 11.27
C GLN A 3 4.37 -10.14 11.92
N GLY A 4 4.80 -9.75 13.13
CA GLY A 4 4.29 -8.58 13.87
C GLY A 4 4.90 -7.23 13.49
N GLY A 5 5.78 -7.17 12.48
CA GLY A 5 6.38 -5.92 12.01
C GLY A 5 7.56 -5.40 12.85
N ILE A 6 8.16 -4.30 12.39
CA ILE A 6 9.41 -3.74 12.93
C ILE A 6 9.23 -3.27 14.39
N LEU A 7 8.08 -2.69 14.72
CA LEU A 7 7.78 -2.22 16.09
C LEU A 7 7.63 -3.38 17.09
N SER A 8 7.04 -4.51 16.67
CA SER A 8 6.94 -5.71 17.52
C SER A 8 8.32 -6.31 17.77
N ALA A 9 9.20 -6.32 16.76
CA ALA A 9 10.58 -6.75 16.92
C ALA A 9 11.38 -5.79 17.84
N LEU A 10 11.21 -4.49 17.69
CA LEU A 10 11.87 -3.48 18.53
C LEU A 10 11.39 -3.59 19.98
N TYR A 11 10.09 -3.78 20.20
CA TYR A 11 9.53 -4.05 21.53
C TYR A 11 10.06 -5.35 22.13
N ALA A 12 10.18 -6.44 21.35
CA ALA A 12 10.64 -7.74 21.86
C ALA A 12 12.14 -7.76 22.18
N PHE A 13 12.98 -7.07 21.41
CA PHE A 13 14.45 -7.13 21.54
C PHE A 13 15.06 -5.99 22.36
N HIS A 14 14.41 -4.83 22.49
CA HIS A 14 14.99 -3.65 23.16
C HIS A 14 14.24 -3.22 24.43
N ILE A 15 13.36 -4.08 24.99
CA ILE A 15 12.62 -3.77 26.22
C ILE A 15 13.53 -3.61 27.45
N GLN A 16 14.73 -4.20 27.42
CA GLN A 16 15.68 -4.13 28.53
C GLN A 16 16.78 -3.07 28.33
N ASP A 17 17.12 -2.73 27.08
CA ASP A 17 18.28 -1.87 26.77
C ASP A 17 17.93 -0.40 26.53
N ILE A 18 16.65 -0.06 26.26
CA ILE A 18 16.20 1.32 25.97
C ILE A 18 15.47 1.96 27.16
N PRO A 19 15.73 3.25 27.48
CA PRO A 19 14.90 4.00 28.42
C PRO A 19 13.44 4.07 27.96
N ARG A 20 12.50 3.71 28.85
CA ARG A 20 11.05 3.66 28.58
C ARG A 20 10.48 4.91 27.91
N GLY A 21 11.06 6.08 28.19
CA GLY A 21 10.69 7.35 27.57
C GLY A 21 10.91 7.36 26.05
N LEU A 22 12.07 6.88 25.57
CA LEU A 22 12.38 6.86 24.14
C LEU A 22 11.45 5.90 23.39
N LEU A 23 11.19 4.72 23.97
CA LEU A 23 10.25 3.74 23.41
C LEU A 23 8.84 4.35 23.26
N ALA A 24 8.35 5.02 24.31
CA ALA A 24 7.06 5.71 24.29
C ALA A 24 7.00 6.81 23.23
N THR A 25 8.05 7.63 23.10
CA THR A 25 8.13 8.67 22.07
C THR A 25 8.12 8.07 20.66
N THR A 26 8.82 6.95 20.42
CA THR A 26 8.78 6.27 19.12
C THR A 26 7.38 5.78 18.77
N PHE A 27 6.66 5.16 19.70
CA PHE A 27 5.28 4.73 19.46
C PHE A 27 4.35 5.91 19.19
N LEU A 28 4.44 7.00 19.96
CA LEU A 28 3.64 8.20 19.75
C LEU A 28 3.90 8.84 18.38
N LEU A 29 5.17 8.92 17.96
CA LEU A 29 5.55 9.42 16.64
C LEU A 29 4.96 8.57 15.52
N VAL A 30 4.98 7.25 15.66
CA VAL A 30 4.37 6.34 14.68
C VAL A 30 2.85 6.54 14.61
N VAL A 31 2.18 6.66 15.76
CA VAL A 31 0.73 6.92 15.79
C VAL A 31 0.40 8.25 15.10
N PHE A 32 1.14 9.30 15.40
CA PHE A 32 0.94 10.61 14.76
C PHE A 32 1.21 10.57 13.25
N ASN A 33 2.28 9.88 12.84
CA ASN A 33 2.59 9.67 11.43
C ASN A 33 1.47 8.89 10.71
N CYS A 34 0.90 7.87 11.35
CA CYS A 34 -0.20 7.10 10.79
C CYS A 34 -1.48 7.97 10.65
N LEU A 35 -1.82 8.76 11.67
CA LEU A 35 -2.98 9.64 11.66
C LEU A 35 -2.89 10.73 10.57
N SER A 36 -1.72 11.34 10.41
CA SER A 36 -1.48 12.36 9.39
C SER A 36 -1.43 11.75 7.98
N SER A 37 -0.75 10.61 7.82
CA SER A 37 -0.67 9.91 6.53
C SER A 37 -2.05 9.44 6.05
N PHE A 38 -2.90 8.92 6.94
CA PHE A 38 -4.25 8.49 6.57
C PHE A 38 -5.05 9.62 5.92
N GLN A 39 -4.93 10.84 6.42
CA GLN A 39 -5.61 12.00 5.85
C GLN A 39 -5.09 12.32 4.44
N ILE A 40 -3.77 12.35 4.26
CA ILE A 40 -3.14 12.66 2.96
C ILE A 40 -3.52 11.60 1.91
N TYR A 41 -3.41 10.31 2.23
CA TYR A 41 -3.75 9.23 1.30
C TYR A 41 -5.24 9.10 1.02
N SER A 42 -6.10 9.55 1.94
CA SER A 42 -7.55 9.55 1.71
C SER A 42 -8.00 10.64 0.74
N MET A 43 -7.23 11.72 0.57
CA MET A 43 -7.63 12.87 -0.25
C MET A 43 -7.81 12.54 -1.75
N PRO A 44 -6.90 11.82 -2.43
CA PRO A 44 -7.09 11.39 -3.82
C PRO A 44 -8.28 10.43 -4.00
N VAL A 45 -8.54 9.61 -2.98
CA VAL A 45 -9.65 8.66 -2.98
C VAL A 45 -10.98 9.42 -2.92
N PHE A 46 -11.07 10.42 -2.04
CA PHE A 46 -12.24 11.29 -1.97
C PHE A 46 -12.46 12.09 -3.26
N ASP A 47 -11.38 12.61 -3.86
CA ASP A 47 -11.44 13.33 -5.13
C ASP A 47 -11.95 12.43 -6.28
N SER A 48 -11.52 11.17 -6.31
CA SER A 48 -12.00 10.18 -7.29
C SER A 48 -13.50 9.84 -7.10
N PHE A 49 -13.95 9.72 -5.86
CA PHE A 49 -15.37 9.52 -5.56
C PHE A 49 -16.23 10.72 -5.91
N GLU A 50 -15.73 11.93 -5.64
CA GLU A 50 -16.38 13.19 -6.00
C GLU A 50 -16.47 13.35 -7.52
N ALA A 51 -15.40 13.10 -8.27
CA ALA A 51 -15.40 13.12 -9.73
C ALA A 51 -16.40 12.10 -10.32
N GLY A 52 -16.47 10.89 -9.77
CA GLY A 52 -17.45 9.88 -10.18
C GLY A 52 -18.90 10.28 -9.89
N TYR A 53 -19.14 10.92 -8.74
CA TYR A 53 -20.46 11.41 -8.34
C TYR A 53 -20.90 12.61 -9.19
N THR A 54 -20.04 13.60 -9.37
CA THR A 54 -20.31 14.78 -10.23
C THR A 54 -20.50 14.37 -11.69
N GLY A 55 -19.74 13.38 -12.19
CA GLY A 55 -19.93 12.84 -13.54
C GLY A 55 -21.27 12.15 -13.76
N ARG A 56 -21.87 11.54 -12.72
CA ARG A 56 -23.19 10.87 -12.82
C ARG A 56 -24.38 11.76 -12.50
N THR A 57 -24.24 12.65 -11.52
CA THR A 57 -25.36 13.41 -10.96
C THR A 57 -25.34 14.88 -11.39
N ASN A 58 -24.24 15.39 -11.97
CA ASN A 58 -24.12 16.74 -12.54
C ASN A 58 -24.57 17.87 -11.58
N ARG A 59 -24.42 17.62 -10.27
CA ARG A 59 -24.78 18.54 -9.18
C ARG A 59 -23.53 18.83 -8.33
N PRO A 60 -23.43 20.03 -7.73
CA PRO A 60 -22.35 20.35 -6.81
C PRO A 60 -22.37 19.37 -5.62
N CYS A 61 -21.19 18.93 -5.20
CA CYS A 61 -21.04 18.00 -4.09
C CYS A 61 -21.54 18.66 -2.80
N SER A 62 -22.60 18.10 -2.21
CA SER A 62 -23.17 18.64 -0.95
C SER A 62 -22.25 18.28 0.23
N LEU A 63 -22.15 19.17 1.22
CA LEU A 63 -21.40 18.93 2.46
C LEU A 63 -21.82 17.62 3.16
N TRP A 64 -23.09 17.22 3.01
CA TRP A 64 -23.61 15.94 3.50
C TRP A 64 -23.00 14.73 2.81
N VAL A 65 -22.82 14.82 1.49
CA VAL A 65 -22.20 13.76 0.67
C VAL A 65 -20.72 13.62 1.05
N ARG A 66 -20.04 14.74 1.29
CA ARG A 66 -18.64 14.76 1.74
C ARG A 66 -18.46 14.16 3.15
N CYS A 67 -19.35 14.48 4.09
CA CYS A 67 -19.37 13.84 5.41
C CYS A 67 -19.69 12.34 5.31
N GLY A 68 -20.64 11.96 4.45
CA GLY A 68 -20.99 10.57 4.18
C GLY A 68 -19.80 9.75 3.68
N PHE A 69 -19.09 10.24 2.66
CA PHE A 69 -17.89 9.55 2.13
C PHE A 69 -16.78 9.39 3.18
N ARG A 70 -16.56 10.39 4.03
CA ARG A 70 -15.53 10.32 5.08
C ARG A 70 -15.86 9.27 6.15
N VAL A 71 -17.12 9.21 6.60
CA VAL A 71 -17.58 8.20 7.58
C VAL A 71 -17.56 6.81 6.96
N PHE A 72 -18.03 6.67 5.72
CA PHE A 72 -18.04 5.40 5.01
C PHE A 72 -16.62 4.84 4.79
N TYR A 73 -15.68 5.69 4.37
CA TYR A 73 -14.28 5.29 4.19
C TYR A 73 -13.62 4.88 5.52
N GLY A 74 -13.89 5.61 6.61
CA GLY A 74 -13.43 5.25 7.94
C GLY A 74 -14.00 3.90 8.41
N PHE A 75 -15.30 3.67 8.20
CA PHE A 75 -15.96 2.42 8.56
C PHE A 75 -15.43 1.23 7.76
N ILE A 76 -15.24 1.37 6.44
CA ILE A 76 -14.63 0.34 5.60
C ILE A 76 -13.20 0.04 6.08
N SER A 77 -12.40 1.06 6.34
CA SER A 77 -11.01 0.89 6.79
C SER A 77 -10.95 0.12 8.12
N PHE A 78 -11.86 0.45 9.06
CA PHE A 78 -11.98 -0.25 10.33
C PHE A 78 -12.44 -1.70 10.15
N PHE A 79 -13.44 -1.94 9.30
CA PHE A 79 -13.94 -3.26 9.00
C PHE A 79 -12.85 -4.14 8.37
N ILE A 80 -12.08 -3.61 7.41
CA ILE A 80 -10.94 -4.29 6.79
C ILE A 80 -9.87 -4.62 7.83
N GLY A 81 -9.57 -3.68 8.73
CA GLY A 81 -8.59 -3.88 9.81
C GLY A 81 -8.97 -5.01 10.77
N ILE A 82 -10.26 -5.16 11.09
CA ILE A 82 -10.77 -6.25 11.94
C ILE A 82 -10.88 -7.56 11.17
N ALA A 83 -11.40 -7.52 9.93
CA ALA A 83 -11.73 -8.71 9.17
C ALA A 83 -10.49 -9.42 8.59
N LEU A 84 -9.39 -8.69 8.34
CA LEU A 84 -8.20 -9.23 7.68
C LEU A 84 -6.98 -9.17 8.61
N PRO A 85 -6.79 -10.13 9.54
CA PRO A 85 -5.57 -10.22 10.34
C PRO A 85 -4.30 -10.52 9.51
N PHE A 86 -4.45 -10.76 8.20
CA PHE A 86 -3.39 -11.04 7.23
C PHE A 86 -3.03 -9.85 6.32
N LEU A 87 -3.40 -8.62 6.70
CA LEU A 87 -3.05 -7.39 5.95
C LEU A 87 -1.57 -7.27 5.62
N SER A 88 -0.68 -7.72 6.50
CA SER A 88 0.78 -7.73 6.25
C SER A 88 1.16 -8.58 5.04
N SER A 89 0.51 -9.74 4.84
CA SER A 89 0.76 -10.59 3.67
C SER A 89 0.13 -10.04 2.39
N ILE A 90 -1.00 -9.33 2.50
CA ILE A 90 -1.63 -8.63 1.36
C ILE A 90 -0.80 -7.40 0.97
N ALA A 91 -0.22 -6.68 1.94
CA ALA A 91 0.59 -5.49 1.67
C ALA A 91 1.82 -5.81 0.81
N GLY A 92 2.47 -6.96 1.05
CA GLY A 92 3.56 -7.45 0.19
C GLY A 92 3.09 -7.76 -1.24
N LEU A 93 1.91 -8.34 -1.41
CA LEU A 93 1.32 -8.65 -2.72
C LEU A 93 0.86 -7.39 -3.48
N LEU A 94 0.19 -6.46 -2.78
CA LEU A 94 -0.22 -5.17 -3.32
C LEU A 94 0.99 -4.31 -3.70
N GLY A 95 2.05 -4.31 -2.88
CA GLY A 95 3.32 -3.70 -3.22
C GLY A 95 3.93 -4.34 -4.48
N GLY A 96 3.88 -5.67 -4.59
CA GLY A 96 4.31 -6.41 -5.78
C GLY A 96 3.57 -6.04 -7.07
N LEU A 97 2.26 -5.82 -6.98
CA LEU A 97 1.39 -5.44 -8.11
C LEU A 97 1.51 -3.96 -8.49
N THR A 98 1.95 -3.08 -7.58
CA THR A 98 2.13 -1.65 -7.89
C THR A 98 3.51 -1.35 -8.48
N LEU A 99 4.50 -2.23 -8.30
CA LEU A 99 5.85 -2.09 -8.87
C LEU A 99 5.91 -1.99 -10.41
N PRO A 100 5.12 -2.74 -11.22
CA PRO A 100 5.03 -2.51 -12.66
C PRO A 100 4.52 -1.13 -13.00
N VAL A 101 3.54 -0.64 -12.22
CA VAL A 101 2.88 0.63 -12.49
C VAL A 101 3.82 1.79 -12.18
N THR A 102 4.71 1.65 -11.18
CA THR A 102 5.66 2.69 -10.82
C THR A 102 6.96 2.64 -11.62
N PHE A 103 7.46 1.45 -11.96
CA PHE A 103 8.76 1.32 -12.65
C PHE A 103 8.62 1.05 -14.15
N ALA A 104 7.75 0.12 -14.54
CA ALA A 104 7.63 -0.28 -15.93
C ALA A 104 6.81 0.73 -16.75
N TYR A 105 5.70 1.23 -16.20
CA TYR A 105 4.80 2.15 -16.91
C TYR A 105 5.48 3.44 -17.39
N PRO A 106 6.23 4.21 -16.57
CA PRO A 106 6.91 5.41 -17.08
C PRO A 106 8.01 5.10 -18.08
N CYS A 107 8.71 3.96 -17.93
CA CYS A 107 9.72 3.53 -18.91
C CYS A 107 9.09 3.24 -20.27
N PHE A 108 7.99 2.48 -20.30
CA PHE A 108 7.26 2.19 -21.55
C PHE A 108 6.60 3.44 -22.14
N MET A 109 6.01 4.30 -21.30
CA MET A 109 5.41 5.56 -21.73
C MET A 109 6.47 6.50 -22.35
N TRP A 110 7.65 6.59 -21.74
CA TRP A 110 8.75 7.39 -22.27
C TRP A 110 9.25 6.88 -23.62
N VAL A 111 9.41 5.56 -23.77
CA VAL A 111 9.80 4.92 -25.04
C VAL A 111 8.75 5.18 -26.13
N LEU A 112 7.46 5.13 -25.79
CA LEU A 112 6.37 5.35 -26.73
C LEU A 112 6.28 6.81 -27.19
N ILE A 113 6.46 7.77 -26.27
CA ILE A 113 6.36 9.22 -26.55
C ILE A 113 7.60 9.71 -27.32
N LYS A 114 8.80 9.36 -26.87
CA LYS A 114 10.04 9.92 -27.44
C LYS A 114 10.53 9.20 -28.69
N LYS A 115 10.01 8.00 -29.01
CA LYS A 115 10.47 7.13 -30.11
C LYS A 115 11.99 7.21 -30.33
N PRO A 116 12.81 6.91 -29.29
CA PRO A 116 14.25 7.02 -29.40
C PRO A 116 14.78 6.13 -30.54
N ARG A 117 15.85 6.57 -31.22
CA ARG A 117 16.55 5.75 -32.22
C ARG A 117 16.94 4.40 -31.60
N ARG A 118 16.63 3.31 -32.31
CA ARG A 118 17.04 1.96 -31.90
C ARG A 118 18.56 1.93 -31.73
N TYR A 119 19.04 1.22 -30.70
CA TYR A 119 20.46 1.07 -30.32
C TYR A 119 21.14 2.22 -29.57
N THR A 120 20.43 3.27 -29.14
CA THR A 120 21.00 4.26 -28.21
C THR A 120 21.06 3.69 -26.78
N PHE A 121 22.07 4.10 -25.99
CA PHE A 121 22.20 3.74 -24.56
C PHE A 121 20.90 3.94 -23.76
N ASN A 122 20.20 5.07 -23.98
CA ASN A 122 18.91 5.36 -23.35
C ASN A 122 17.77 4.41 -23.73
N TRP A 123 17.84 3.76 -24.90
CA TRP A 123 16.85 2.76 -25.33
C TRP A 123 17.09 1.43 -24.59
N TYR A 124 18.34 0.96 -24.53
CA TYR A 124 18.69 -0.23 -23.77
C TYR A 124 18.36 -0.06 -22.29
N LEU A 125 18.73 1.07 -21.68
CA LEU A 125 18.48 1.34 -20.26
C LEU A 125 16.97 1.29 -19.91
N ASN A 126 16.12 1.94 -20.71
CA ASN A 126 14.67 1.91 -20.49
C ASN A 126 14.06 0.51 -20.72
N TRP A 127 14.56 -0.25 -21.70
CA TRP A 127 14.12 -1.63 -21.92
C TRP A 127 14.55 -2.56 -20.79
N THR A 128 15.79 -2.45 -20.32
CA THR A 128 16.30 -3.25 -19.18
C THR A 128 15.54 -2.91 -17.90
N LEU A 129 15.29 -1.63 -17.61
CA LEU A 129 14.47 -1.19 -16.47
C LEU A 129 13.02 -1.69 -16.57
N GLY A 130 12.42 -1.64 -17.76
CA GLY A 130 11.08 -2.15 -18.00
C GLY A 130 10.98 -3.65 -17.73
N ILE A 131 11.89 -4.45 -18.30
CA ILE A 131 11.95 -5.90 -18.10
C ILE A 131 12.24 -6.25 -16.63
N LEU A 132 13.19 -5.55 -15.98
CA LEU A 132 13.47 -5.74 -14.55
C LEU A 132 12.25 -5.40 -13.70
N GLY A 133 11.55 -4.30 -13.96
CA GLY A 133 10.34 -3.91 -13.23
C GLY A 133 9.23 -4.95 -13.36
N THR A 134 9.02 -5.49 -14.56
CA THR A 134 8.06 -6.58 -14.79
C THR A 134 8.49 -7.88 -14.10
N GLY A 135 9.78 -8.24 -14.18
CA GLY A 135 10.33 -9.43 -13.52
C GLY A 135 10.22 -9.37 -11.99
N PHE A 136 10.55 -8.22 -11.39
CA PHE A 136 10.39 -8.00 -9.96
C PHE A 136 8.94 -8.12 -9.53
N SER A 137 7.99 -7.59 -10.29
CA SER A 137 6.57 -7.74 -9.95
C SER A 137 6.11 -9.18 -9.95
N LEU A 138 6.52 -9.98 -10.94
CA LEU A 138 6.23 -11.41 -10.97
C LEU A 138 6.82 -12.12 -9.75
N ALA A 139 8.07 -11.80 -9.40
CA ALA A 139 8.72 -12.36 -8.22
C ALA A 139 8.02 -11.97 -6.90
N PHE A 140 7.62 -10.70 -6.75
CA PHE A 140 6.88 -10.24 -5.56
C PHE A 140 5.46 -10.79 -5.50
N SER A 141 4.76 -10.89 -6.63
CA SER A 141 3.43 -11.51 -6.69
C SER A 141 3.50 -13.00 -6.34
N ALA A 142 4.47 -13.74 -6.91
CA ALA A 142 4.72 -15.14 -6.58
C ALA A 142 5.12 -15.30 -5.11
N GLY A 143 5.97 -14.42 -4.56
CA GLY A 143 6.33 -14.40 -3.15
C GLY A 143 5.15 -14.08 -2.23
N GLY A 144 4.26 -13.18 -2.63
CA GLY A 144 3.02 -12.86 -1.92
C GLY A 144 2.06 -14.05 -1.89
N VAL A 145 1.85 -14.71 -3.04
CA VAL A 145 1.05 -15.92 -3.14
C VAL A 145 1.68 -17.06 -2.33
N TRP A 146 3.00 -17.24 -2.40
CA TRP A 146 3.71 -18.24 -1.61
C TRP A 146 3.59 -17.98 -0.11
N SER A 147 3.69 -16.72 0.32
CA SER A 147 3.46 -16.31 1.72
C SER A 147 2.03 -16.60 2.18
N MET A 148 1.04 -16.34 1.32
CA MET A 148 -0.38 -16.65 1.60
C MET A 148 -0.63 -18.16 1.70
N VAL A 149 -0.01 -18.95 0.80
CA VAL A 149 -0.13 -20.42 0.78
C VAL A 149 0.60 -21.04 1.97
N ASN A 150 1.83 -20.61 2.26
CA ASN A 150 2.64 -21.14 3.37
C ASN A 150 2.09 -20.71 4.74
N SER A 151 1.45 -19.54 4.83
CA SER A 151 0.69 -19.15 6.03
C SER A 151 -0.60 -19.96 6.18
N GLY A 152 -1.03 -20.69 5.14
CA GLY A 152 -2.32 -21.34 5.04
C GLY A 152 -3.43 -20.29 5.01
N LEU A 153 -4.50 -20.41 4.24
CA LEU A 153 -5.60 -21.34 4.54
C LEU A 153 -5.68 -21.94 5.97
N LYS A 154 -5.05 -21.35 7.01
CA LYS A 154 -5.67 -21.33 8.33
C LYS A 154 -6.71 -20.22 8.26
N LEU A 155 -7.82 -20.53 7.60
CA LEU A 155 -9.11 -19.87 7.74
C LEU A 155 -9.56 -20.01 9.21
N LYS A 156 -8.83 -19.42 10.15
CA LYS A 156 -9.31 -19.12 11.49
C LYS A 156 -10.21 -17.88 11.37
N PHE A 157 -11.30 -18.02 10.61
CA PHE A 157 -12.34 -17.00 10.53
C PHE A 157 -12.98 -16.75 11.91
N PHE A 158 -12.80 -17.67 12.87
CA PHE A 158 -13.27 -17.53 14.25
C PHE A 158 -12.36 -18.28 15.25
N LYS A 159 -11.24 -17.70 15.67
CA LYS A 159 -10.67 -18.03 17.00
C LYS A 159 -9.65 -16.95 17.42
N PRO A 160 -10.02 -16.04 18.34
CA PRO A 160 -9.03 -15.27 19.06
C PRO A 160 -8.34 -16.22 20.04
N ASN A 161 -7.01 -16.19 20.07
CA ASN A 161 -6.25 -16.56 21.26
C ASN A 161 -5.59 -15.28 21.75
#